data_AF-A0A820JRJ2-F1
#
_entry.id   AF-A0A820JRJ2-F1
#
_cell.length_a   1.000
_cell.length_b   1.000
_cell.length_c   1.000
_cell.angle_alpha   90.00
_cell.angle_beta   90.00
_cell.angle_gamma   90.00
#
_symmetry.space_group_name_H-M   'P 1'
#
loop_
_entity.id
_entity.type
_entity.pdbx_description
1 polymer ?
#
loop_
_entity_poly.entity_id
_entity_poly.type
_entity_poly.pdbx_seq_one_letter_code
_entity_poly.pdbx_strand_id
1 'polypeptide(L)'
;MAIQSRPILPYQCNQVIHPWNESCIGATWSLAKPSFTESFKIYCVLYAVTGLIKLRKIKTLKQLRELLTGLVTEIMQSTIFLGIQGLFFLPTCCCGRKIFGHISYYKLYFQIILCTLPGILIERKQR
;
A
#
# COMPACT_ATOMS: atom_id res chain seq x y z
N MET A 1 -38.34 -10.92 -8.76
CA MET A 1 -37.35 -10.11 -8.02
C MET A 1 -37.11 -10.77 -6.67
N ALA A 2 -36.16 -11.71 -6.60
CA ALA A 2 -35.81 -12.33 -5.33
C ALA A 2 -34.88 -11.36 -4.59
N ILE A 3 -35.41 -10.71 -3.56
CA ILE A 3 -34.62 -10.01 -2.55
C ILE A 3 -33.77 -11.11 -1.91
N GLN A 4 -32.52 -11.20 -2.35
CA GLN A 4 -31.54 -12.12 -1.81
C GLN A 4 -31.12 -11.62 -0.43
N SER A 5 -31.98 -11.84 0.55
CA SER A 5 -31.69 -11.80 1.98
C SER A 5 -30.67 -12.90 2.28
N ARG A 6 -29.40 -12.67 1.93
CA ARG A 6 -28.34 -13.55 2.42
C ARG A 6 -28.31 -13.39 3.94
N PRO A 7 -28.32 -14.51 4.70
CA PRO A 7 -28.11 -14.44 6.13
C PRO A 7 -26.79 -13.70 6.35
N ILE A 8 -26.79 -12.77 7.30
CA ILE A 8 -25.60 -12.10 7.81
C ILE A 8 -24.66 -13.23 8.25
N LEU A 9 -23.74 -13.66 7.39
CA LEU A 9 -22.76 -14.65 7.78
C LEU A 9 -21.91 -13.98 8.84
N PRO A 10 -21.88 -14.48 10.09
CA PRO A 10 -21.25 -13.82 11.22
C PRO A 10 -19.73 -13.96 11.16
N TYR A 11 -19.14 -13.88 9.97
CA TYR A 11 -17.72 -14.00 9.80
C TYR A 11 -17.04 -12.76 10.37
N GLN A 12 -16.18 -13.03 11.34
CA GLN A 12 -15.30 -12.02 11.92
C GLN A 12 -14.23 -11.63 10.88
N CYS A 13 -13.64 -10.44 11.02
CA CYS A 13 -12.61 -9.97 10.09
C CYS A 13 -11.34 -10.83 10.11
N ASN A 14 -11.04 -11.49 11.23
CA ASN A 14 -9.99 -12.50 11.30
C ASN A 14 -10.28 -13.68 10.35
N GLN A 15 -11.50 -14.20 10.26
CA GLN A 15 -11.80 -15.37 9.44
C GLN A 15 -11.66 -15.13 7.93
N VAL A 16 -11.79 -13.88 7.48
CA VAL A 16 -11.87 -13.55 6.04
C VAL A 16 -10.69 -12.69 5.58
N ILE A 17 -10.33 -11.67 6.36
CA ILE A 17 -9.39 -10.61 5.92
C ILE A 17 -7.99 -10.84 6.50
N HIS A 18 -7.91 -11.26 7.77
CA HIS A 18 -6.63 -11.49 8.45
C HIS A 18 -6.59 -12.78 9.27
N PRO A 19 -6.72 -13.97 8.65
CA PRO A 19 -6.81 -15.26 9.35
C PRO A 19 -5.56 -15.66 10.13
N TRP A 20 -4.42 -15.02 9.84
CA TRP A 20 -3.16 -15.28 10.52
C TRP A 20 -2.98 -14.51 11.85
N ASN A 21 -3.88 -13.60 12.21
CA ASN A 21 -3.78 -12.84 13.46
C ASN A 21 -5.17 -12.49 14.00
N GLU A 22 -5.43 -12.76 15.27
CA GLU A 22 -6.73 -12.48 15.89
C GLU A 22 -6.98 -10.98 16.09
N SER A 23 -5.91 -10.20 16.29
CA SER A 23 -5.98 -8.76 16.52
C SER A 23 -5.89 -7.96 15.20
N CYS A 24 -6.81 -7.03 14.97
CA CYS A 24 -6.78 -6.18 13.77
C CYS A 24 -5.52 -5.29 13.73
N ILE A 25 -5.08 -4.79 14.89
CA ILE A 25 -3.90 -3.92 15.01
C ILE A 25 -2.62 -4.74 14.78
N GLY A 26 -2.51 -5.91 15.41
CA GLY A 26 -1.38 -6.82 15.18
C GLY A 26 -1.33 -7.32 13.74
N ALA A 27 -2.48 -7.62 13.13
CA ALA A 27 -2.58 -7.97 11.72
C ALA A 27 -2.08 -6.83 10.82
N THR A 28 -2.50 -5.60 11.10
CA THR A 28 -2.06 -4.40 10.38
C THR A 28 -0.55 -4.25 10.45
N TRP A 29 0.05 -4.36 11.64
CA TRP A 29 1.50 -4.25 11.78
C TRP A 29 2.25 -5.40 11.10
N SER A 30 1.70 -6.62 11.19
CA SER A 30 2.26 -7.81 10.53
C SER A 30 2.28 -7.69 9.01
N LEU A 31 1.37 -6.90 8.43
CA LEU A 31 1.35 -6.59 7.00
C LEU A 31 2.20 -5.37 6.67
N ALA A 32 2.04 -4.27 7.41
CA ALA A 32 2.71 -3.00 7.13
C ALA A 32 4.24 -3.13 7.18
N LYS A 33 4.80 -3.79 8.20
CA LYS A 33 6.25 -3.94 8.36
C LYS A 33 6.91 -4.60 7.14
N PRO A 34 6.49 -5.80 6.69
CA PRO A 34 7.05 -6.39 5.48
C PRO A 34 6.70 -5.59 4.22
N SER A 35 5.55 -4.93 4.15
CA SER A 35 5.24 -4.04 3.03
C SER A 35 6.30 -2.95 2.89
N PHE A 36 6.71 -2.26 3.95
CA PHE A 36 7.77 -1.25 3.86
C PHE A 36 9.13 -1.86 3.47
N THR A 37 9.53 -2.98 4.08
CA THR A 37 10.86 -3.57 3.82
C THR A 37 10.98 -4.17 2.43
N GLU A 38 9.96 -4.88 1.96
CA GLU A 38 9.99 -5.49 0.62
C GLU A 38 9.81 -4.44 -0.47
N SER A 39 8.96 -3.42 -0.24
CA SER A 39 8.84 -2.30 -1.18
C SER A 39 10.18 -1.59 -1.37
N PHE A 40 10.90 -1.31 -0.27
CA PHE A 40 12.22 -0.68 -0.36
C PHE A 40 13.18 -1.51 -1.20
N LYS A 41 13.26 -2.83 -0.98
CA LYS A 41 14.12 -3.72 -1.78
C LYS A 41 13.76 -3.69 -3.28
N ILE A 42 12.48 -3.81 -3.61
CA ILE A 42 12.00 -3.80 -4.99
C ILE A 42 12.34 -2.47 -5.67
N TYR A 43 12.02 -1.34 -5.03
CA TYR A 43 12.29 -0.03 -5.60
C TYR A 43 13.79 0.29 -5.66
N CYS A 44 14.59 -0.12 -4.67
CA CYS A 44 16.04 -0.01 -4.74
C CYS A 44 16.60 -0.70 -5.99
N VAL A 45 16.17 -1.93 -6.29
CA VAL A 45 16.64 -2.66 -7.48
C VAL A 45 16.18 -1.96 -8.77
N LEU A 46 14.91 -1.58 -8.86
CA LEU A 46 14.36 -0.90 -10.04
C LEU A 46 15.06 0.44 -10.34
N TYR A 47 15.26 1.25 -9.30
CA TYR A 47 15.92 2.55 -9.44
C TYR A 47 17.45 2.42 -9.59
N ALA A 48 18.08 1.36 -9.07
CA ALA A 48 19.48 1.05 -9.36
C ALA A 48 19.69 0.73 -10.85
N VAL A 49 18.84 -0.11 -11.45
CA VAL A 49 18.89 -0.41 -12.90
C VAL A 49 18.67 0.88 -13.71
N THR A 50 17.69 1.68 -13.31
CA THR A 50 17.43 2.99 -13.96
C THR A 50 18.64 3.93 -13.85
N GLY A 51 19.31 3.94 -12.70
CA GLY A 51 20.55 4.68 -12.47
C GLY A 51 21.69 4.22 -13.37
N LEU A 52 21.91 2.91 -13.52
CA LEU A 52 22.93 2.34 -14.41
C LEU A 52 22.73 2.73 -15.88
N ILE A 53 21.49 2.77 -16.35
CA ILE A 53 21.17 3.22 -17.71
C ILE A 53 21.49 4.71 -17.88
N LYS A 54 21.11 5.53 -16.90
CA LYS A 54 21.33 6.99 -16.91
C LYS A 54 22.79 7.38 -16.74
N LEU A 55 23.59 6.57 -16.02
CA LEU A 55 25.03 6.79 -15.79
C LEU A 55 25.83 6.98 -17.08
N ARG A 56 25.45 6.31 -18.18
CA ARG A 56 26.11 6.45 -19.49
C ARG A 56 26.04 7.86 -20.09
N LYS A 57 25.10 8.70 -19.64
CA LYS A 57 24.88 10.06 -20.14
C LYS A 57 25.51 11.14 -19.25
N ILE A 58 26.06 10.77 -18.09
CA ILE A 58 26.61 11.70 -17.11
C ILE A 58 28.02 12.11 -17.55
N LYS A 59 28.27 13.43 -17.61
CA LYS A 59 29.57 14.00 -17.98
C LYS A 59 30.24 14.77 -16.83
N THR A 60 29.51 15.05 -15.75
CA THR A 60 29.98 15.89 -14.64
C THR A 60 29.58 15.31 -13.28
N LEU A 61 30.39 15.60 -12.24
CA LEU A 61 30.07 15.20 -10.86
C LEU A 61 28.78 15.84 -10.33
N LYS A 62 28.42 17.03 -10.82
CA LYS A 62 27.16 17.70 -10.47
C LYS A 62 25.94 16.89 -10.91
N GLN A 63 25.95 16.42 -12.16
CA GLN A 63 24.89 15.55 -12.71
C GLN A 63 24.80 14.20 -11.98
N LEU A 64 25.93 13.65 -11.54
CA LEU A 64 25.95 12.44 -10.73
C LEU A 64 25.25 12.65 -9.39
N ARG A 65 25.54 13.76 -8.71
CA ARG A 65 24.90 14.11 -7.43
C ARG A 65 23.40 14.30 -7.60
N GLU A 66 22.98 15.05 -8.62
CA GLU A 66 21.56 15.28 -8.93
C GLU A 66 20.82 13.96 -9.20
N LEU A 67 21.44 13.05 -9.97
CA LEU A 67 20.88 11.73 -10.23
C LEU A 67 20.73 10.92 -8.94
N LEU A 68 21.75 10.85 -8.09
CA LEU A 68 21.69 10.11 -6.83
C LEU A 68 20.61 10.67 -5.89
N THR A 69 20.54 12.00 -5.74
CA THR A 69 19.50 12.62 -4.91
C THR A 69 18.10 12.37 -5.46
N GLY A 70 17.94 12.38 -6.79
CA GLY A 70 16.68 12.07 -7.45
C GLY A 70 16.25 10.63 -7.21
N LEU A 71 17.15 9.67 -7.41
CA LEU A 71 16.86 8.25 -7.20
C LEU A 71 16.49 7.95 -5.74
N VAL A 72 17.22 8.50 -4.77
CA VAL A 72 16.89 8.32 -3.34
C VAL A 72 15.49 8.86 -3.04
N THR A 73 15.16 10.05 -3.57
CA THR A 73 13.83 10.66 -3.39
C THR A 73 12.74 9.79 -4.02
N GLU A 74 12.96 9.27 -5.23
CA GLU A 74 12.02 8.39 -5.93
C GLU A 74 11.82 7.06 -5.18
N ILE A 75 12.90 6.41 -4.72
CA ILE A 75 12.83 5.18 -3.92
C ILE A 75 12.02 5.41 -2.65
N MET A 76 12.31 6.48 -1.91
CA MET A 76 11.60 6.82 -0.67
C MET A 76 10.12 7.08 -0.95
N GLN A 77 9.80 7.88 -1.97
CA GLN A 77 8.42 8.20 -2.32
C GLN A 77 7.62 6.94 -2.68
N SER A 78 8.17 6.06 -3.53
CA SER A 78 7.51 4.82 -3.91
C SER A 78 7.38 3.82 -2.75
N THR A 79 8.39 3.75 -1.88
CA THR A 79 8.35 2.91 -0.67
C THR A 79 7.28 3.39 0.29
N ILE A 80 7.18 4.70 0.53
CA ILE A 80 6.18 5.30 1.41
C ILE A 80 4.79 5.10 0.82
N PHE A 81 4.62 5.31 -0.48
CA PHE A 81 3.36 5.03 -1.17
C PHE A 81 2.88 3.60 -0.91
N LEU A 82 3.71 2.60 -1.24
CA LEU A 82 3.32 1.20 -1.13
C LEU A 82 3.20 0.73 0.34
N GLY A 83 4.03 1.25 1.23
CA GLY A 83 3.95 0.98 2.66
C GLY A 83 2.67 1.54 3.31
N ILE A 84 2.24 2.74 2.91
CA ILE A 84 0.98 3.34 3.39
C ILE A 84 -0.23 2.57 2.86
N GLN A 85 -0.19 2.07 1.64
CA GLN A 85 -1.22 1.15 1.15
C GLN A 85 -1.33 -0.10 2.04
N GLY A 86 -0.21 -0.72 2.39
CA GLY A 86 -0.19 -1.87 3.32
C GLY A 86 -0.69 -1.52 4.73
N LEU A 87 -0.37 -0.31 5.21
CA LEU A 87 -0.79 0.18 6.53
C LEU A 87 -2.30 0.46 6.60
N PHE A 88 -2.90 1.05 5.57
CA PHE A 88 -4.31 1.46 5.58
C PHE A 88 -5.27 0.38 5.10
N PHE A 89 -4.79 -0.65 4.41
CA PHE A 89 -5.64 -1.70 3.84
C PHE A 89 -6.47 -2.44 4.90
N LEU A 90 -5.80 -3.06 5.88
CA LEU A 90 -6.48 -3.84 6.92
C LEU A 90 -7.38 -2.97 7.82
N PRO A 91 -6.94 -1.81 8.34
CA PRO A 91 -7.78 -0.94 9.16
C PRO A 91 -9.03 -0.46 8.42
N THR A 92 -8.91 -0.04 7.16
CA THR A 92 -10.05 0.46 6.38
C THR A 92 -11.08 -0.65 6.16
N CYS A 93 -10.62 -1.87 5.88
CA CYS A 93 -11.53 -3.02 5.71
C CYS A 93 -12.17 -3.47 7.03
N CYS A 94 -11.40 -3.49 8.13
CA CYS A 94 -11.90 -3.87 9.46
C CYS A 94 -12.88 -2.83 10.02
N CYS A 95 -12.59 -1.54 9.88
CA CYS A 95 -13.49 -0.45 10.27
C CYS A 95 -14.75 -0.47 9.44
N GLY A 96 -14.64 -0.68 8.13
CA GLY A 96 -15.81 -0.79 7.27
C GLY A 96 -16.70 -1.98 7.64
N ARG A 97 -16.16 -3.13 8.07
CA ARG A 97 -16.97 -4.22 8.64
C ARG A 97 -17.75 -3.77 9.87
N LYS A 98 -17.14 -3.01 10.79
CA LYS A 98 -17.82 -2.49 11.98
C LYS A 98 -18.96 -1.53 11.63
N ILE A 99 -18.79 -0.71 10.60
CA ILE A 99 -19.81 0.23 10.12
C ILE A 99 -20.97 -0.50 9.43
N PHE A 100 -20.67 -1.48 8.58
CA PHE A 100 -21.66 -2.14 7.73
C PHE A 100 -22.27 -3.41 8.32
N GLY A 101 -21.73 -3.92 9.43
CA GLY A 101 -22.17 -5.14 10.12
C GLY A 101 -21.85 -6.46 9.41
N HIS A 102 -21.44 -6.44 8.15
CA HIS A 102 -21.07 -7.62 7.36
C HIS A 102 -20.08 -7.28 6.24
N ILE A 103 -19.42 -8.31 5.70
CA ILE A 103 -18.50 -8.21 4.57
C ILE A 103 -19.25 -8.63 3.30
N SER A 104 -19.26 -7.76 2.28
CA SER A 104 -19.81 -8.04 0.95
C SER A 104 -18.82 -7.53 -0.09
N TYR A 105 -18.77 -8.16 -1.27
CA TYR A 105 -17.82 -7.80 -2.34
C TYR A 105 -17.85 -6.31 -2.67
N TYR A 106 -19.04 -5.73 -2.89
CA TYR A 106 -19.19 -4.31 -3.20
C TYR A 106 -18.62 -3.39 -2.10
N LYS A 107 -18.83 -3.76 -0.83
CA LYS A 107 -18.34 -3.00 0.32
C LYS A 107 -16.82 -3.11 0.47
N LEU A 108 -16.28 -4.29 0.17
CA LEU A 108 -14.84 -4.51 0.14
C LEU A 108 -14.18 -3.67 -0.96
N TYR A 109 -14.74 -3.66 -2.18
CA TYR A 109 -14.24 -2.80 -3.26
C TYR A 109 -14.28 -1.32 -2.87
N PHE A 110 -15.36 -0.86 -2.26
CA PHE A 110 -15.45 0.51 -1.75
C PHE A 110 -14.37 0.83 -0.71
N GLN A 111 -14.11 -0.07 0.23
CA GLN A 111 -13.04 0.08 1.22
C GLN A 111 -11.64 0.09 0.60
N ILE A 112 -11.41 -0.72 -0.44
CA ILE A 112 -10.14 -0.72 -1.18
C ILE A 112 -9.91 0.63 -1.86
N ILE A 113 -10.95 1.23 -2.45
CA ILE A 113 -10.87 2.57 -3.05
C ILE A 113 -10.56 3.62 -1.97
N LEU A 114 -11.19 3.54 -0.79
CA LEU A 114 -10.88 4.46 0.31
C LEU A 114 -9.44 4.31 0.81
N CYS A 115 -8.94 3.08 0.86
CA CYS A 115 -7.57 2.78 1.27
C CYS A 115 -6.53 3.41 0.33
N THR A 116 -6.83 3.62 -0.95
CA THR A 116 -5.85 4.15 -1.92
C THR A 116 -5.68 5.65 -1.87
N LEU A 117 -6.62 6.38 -1.26
CA LEU A 117 -6.59 7.84 -1.20
C LEU A 117 -5.34 8.41 -0.50
N PRO A 118 -4.90 7.90 0.67
CA PRO A 118 -3.70 8.39 1.34
C PRO A 118 -2.43 8.19 0.50
N GLY A 119 -2.32 7.05 -0.20
CA GLY A 119 -1.22 6.79 -1.12
C GLY A 119 -1.20 7.82 -2.27
N ILE A 120 -2.34 8.05 -2.92
CA ILE A 120 -2.44 8.99 -4.05
C ILE A 120 -2.02 10.41 -3.64
N LEU A 121 -2.33 10.85 -2.42
CA LEU A 121 -1.91 12.16 -1.91
C LEU A 121 -0.39 12.28 -1.79
N ILE A 122 0.32 11.18 -1.52
CA ILE A 122 1.78 11.13 -1.36
C ILE A 122 2.49 10.98 -2.70
N GLU A 123 1.88 10.25 -3.63
CA GLU A 123 2.42 10.10 -4.98
C GLU A 123 2.33 11.41 -5.78
N ARG A 124 1.32 12.25 -5.52
CA ARG A 124 1.17 13.56 -6.17
C ARG A 124 2.37 14.48 -5.89
N LYS A 125 3.36 14.47 -6.79
CA LYS A 125 4.24 15.62 -7.01
C LYS A 125 3.35 16.81 -7.39
N GLN A 126 3.37 17.89 -6.61
CA GLN A 126 2.86 19.17 -7.10
C GLN A 126 3.62 19.49 -8.39
N ARG A 127 2.87 19.60 -9.49
CA ARG A 127 3.40 19.98 -10.80
C ARG A 127 3.50 21.49 -10.89
#